data_AF-B3RUF8-F1
#
_entry.id   AF-B3RUF8-F1
#
_cell.length_a   1.000
_cell.length_b   1.000
_cell.length_c   1.000
_cell.angle_alpha   90.00
_cell.angle_beta   90.00
_cell.angle_gamma   90.00
#
_symmetry.space_group_name_H-M   'P 1'
#
loop_
_entity.id
_entity.type
_entity.pdbx_description
1 polymer ?
#
loop_
_entity_poly.entity_id
_entity_poly.type
_entity_poly.pdbx_seq_one_letter_code
_entity_poly.pdbx_strand_id
1 'polypeptide(L)'
;MAKTSHLLLAVVALLPFVISKQYLNPTESGFFTLYDVNNNPFRSFCDFESESPFVWTLIESLTLENAQKAPFRKSFELNLPLGKCNTSMSLFRLTSAHRSSILGAYGSKHYRSTCNFDIDMGTGLANRRDYLRFSACKGLYILTTNSARCVEVDYINVRGQSCRKCSVPFYSSTSQHLHIDLIVASTYCRKFVVTDHIANEDVFGHYSNLNPTFSCATNKNSTTAWWIGGAFIE
;
A
#
# COMPACT_ATOMS: atom_id res chain seq x y z
N MET A 1 -55.10 -24.81 6.28
CA MET A 1 -53.95 -25.38 7.04
C MET A 1 -52.69 -24.86 6.37
N ALA A 2 -52.16 -23.69 6.72
CA ALA A 2 -51.41 -23.39 7.95
C ALA A 2 -50.18 -24.31 8.14
N LYS A 3 -49.00 -23.78 7.83
CA LYS A 3 -47.84 -23.83 8.73
C LYS A 3 -46.96 -22.60 8.52
N THR A 4 -47.02 -21.74 9.53
CA THR A 4 -46.21 -20.55 9.76
C THR A 4 -45.09 -20.91 10.75
N SER A 5 -43.99 -20.15 10.69
CA SER A 5 -43.20 -19.67 11.86
C SER A 5 -41.90 -20.40 12.28
N HIS A 6 -40.79 -19.73 11.93
CA HIS A 6 -39.67 -19.25 12.76
C HIS A 6 -38.76 -20.20 13.58
N LEU A 7 -37.44 -20.07 13.36
CA LEU A 7 -36.53 -19.57 14.41
C LEU A 7 -35.32 -18.82 13.80
N LEU A 8 -34.95 -17.74 14.50
CA LEU A 8 -34.03 -16.64 14.16
C LEU A 8 -32.87 -16.65 15.21
N LEU A 9 -31.77 -15.91 14.95
CA LEU A 9 -30.60 -15.59 15.80
C LEU A 9 -29.48 -16.66 15.86
N ALA A 10 -28.18 -16.38 15.81
CA ALA A 10 -27.33 -15.17 15.90
C ALA A 10 -26.04 -15.47 15.09
N VAL A 11 -25.34 -14.55 14.42
CA VAL A 11 -24.58 -13.44 14.99
C VAL A 11 -24.63 -12.25 14.03
N VAL A 12 -25.28 -11.18 14.49
CA VAL A 12 -25.03 -9.82 14.03
C VAL A 12 -23.71 -9.38 14.65
N ALA A 13 -22.67 -9.22 13.83
CA ALA A 13 -21.42 -8.56 14.23
C ALA A 13 -21.19 -7.34 13.33
N LEU A 14 -21.80 -6.24 13.76
CA LEU A 14 -21.28 -4.86 13.80
C LEU A 14 -20.29 -4.41 12.69
N LEU A 15 -20.80 -3.50 11.86
CA LEU A 15 -20.19 -2.42 11.04
C LEU A 15 -18.80 -1.90 11.50
N PRO A 16 -17.98 -1.25 10.63
CA PRO A 16 -18.35 -0.61 9.36
C PRO A 16 -17.59 -1.11 8.12
N PHE A 17 -18.34 -1.05 7.04
CA PHE A 17 -17.99 -1.34 5.67
C PHE A 17 -16.71 -0.62 5.19
N VAL A 18 -15.62 -1.38 5.14
CA VAL A 18 -14.60 -1.17 4.11
C VAL A 18 -14.90 -2.20 3.04
N ILE A 19 -15.49 -1.72 1.95
CA ILE A 19 -16.12 -2.47 0.85
C ILE A 19 -17.52 -2.97 1.22
N SER A 20 -18.51 -2.41 0.54
CA SER A 20 -19.85 -2.95 0.32
C SER A 20 -19.78 -4.33 -0.36
N LYS A 21 -19.14 -5.33 0.24
CA LYS A 21 -19.12 -6.70 -0.30
C LYS A 21 -20.40 -7.47 0.05
N GLN A 22 -21.17 -6.98 1.00
CA GLN A 22 -22.45 -7.61 1.36
C GLN A 22 -23.63 -7.13 0.49
N TYR A 23 -23.43 -6.06 -0.31
CA TYR A 23 -24.46 -5.53 -1.22
C TYR A 23 -24.02 -5.44 -2.69
N LEU A 24 -22.72 -5.45 -2.97
CA LEU A 24 -22.16 -5.53 -4.31
C LEU A 24 -21.20 -6.71 -4.31
N ASN A 25 -21.27 -7.58 -5.31
CA ASN A 25 -20.23 -8.58 -5.58
C ASN A 25 -19.29 -8.01 -6.67
N PRO A 26 -18.50 -6.95 -6.42
CA PRO A 26 -17.58 -6.48 -7.44
C PRO A 26 -16.46 -7.51 -7.59
N THR A 27 -16.38 -8.10 -8.78
CA THR A 27 -15.28 -8.97 -9.21
C THR A 27 -14.19 -8.18 -9.94
N GLU A 28 -14.47 -6.92 -10.30
CA GLU A 28 -13.62 -6.08 -11.13
C GLU A 28 -12.99 -4.96 -10.30
N SER A 29 -11.71 -4.72 -10.55
CA SER A 29 -10.96 -3.63 -9.94
C SER A 29 -11.48 -2.27 -10.42
N GLY A 30 -11.40 -1.24 -9.57
CA GLY A 30 -11.93 0.07 -9.93
C GLY A 30 -11.99 1.08 -8.79
N PHE A 31 -12.50 2.28 -9.07
CA PHE A 31 -12.74 3.29 -8.04
C PHE A 31 -14.10 3.10 -7.38
N PHE A 32 -14.08 2.91 -6.05
CA PHE A 32 -15.28 2.75 -5.23
C PHE A 32 -15.42 3.88 -4.21
N THR A 33 -16.67 4.17 -3.85
CA THR A 33 -16.99 4.93 -2.64
C THR A 33 -16.93 3.99 -1.45
N LEU A 34 -15.98 4.24 -0.56
CA LEU A 34 -15.77 3.55 0.70
C LEU A 34 -16.28 4.44 1.85
N TYR A 35 -16.53 3.84 3.00
CA TYR A 35 -17.02 4.54 4.19
C TYR A 35 -16.03 4.36 5.33
N ASP A 36 -15.71 5.44 6.02
CA ASP A 36 -14.87 5.37 7.22
C ASP A 36 -15.66 4.85 8.44
N VAL A 37 -14.99 4.72 9.58
CA VAL A 37 -15.62 4.27 10.84
C VAL A 37 -16.77 5.16 11.33
N ASN A 38 -16.84 6.41 10.85
CA ASN A 38 -17.88 7.38 11.16
C ASN A 38 -18.93 7.50 10.04
N ASN A 39 -18.91 6.59 9.06
CA ASN A 39 -19.77 6.59 7.88
C ASN A 39 -19.54 7.80 6.95
N ASN A 40 -18.36 8.44 7.00
CA ASN A 40 -18.00 9.46 6.01
C ASN A 40 -17.54 8.80 4.71
N PRO A 41 -18.08 9.22 3.55
CA PRO A 41 -17.68 8.65 2.27
C PRO A 41 -16.31 9.17 1.83
N PHE A 42 -15.51 8.28 1.24
CA PHE A 42 -14.28 8.63 0.54
C PHE A 42 -14.05 7.72 -0.65
N ARG A 43 -13.37 8.22 -1.68
CA ARG A 43 -13.14 7.47 -2.91
C ARG A 43 -11.72 6.91 -2.94
N SER A 44 -11.58 5.64 -3.30
CA SER A 44 -10.28 5.04 -3.58
C SER A 44 -10.38 3.93 -4.62
N PHE A 45 -9.25 3.55 -5.20
CA PHE A 45 -9.14 2.40 -6.09
C PHE A 45 -9.03 1.12 -5.27
N CYS A 46 -9.89 0.14 -5.57
CA CYS A 46 -9.80 -1.21 -5.05
C CYS A 46 -9.32 -2.16 -6.15
N ASP A 47 -8.27 -2.93 -5.87
CA ASP A 47 -7.73 -3.96 -6.73
C ASP A 47 -8.08 -5.33 -6.16
N PHE A 48 -8.81 -6.11 -6.96
CA PHE A 48 -9.29 -7.44 -6.59
C PHE A 48 -8.61 -8.57 -7.36
N GLU A 49 -7.79 -8.23 -8.37
CA GLU A 49 -7.41 -9.18 -9.42
C GLU A 49 -5.91 -9.39 -9.52
N SER A 50 -5.11 -8.35 -9.25
CA SER A 50 -3.67 -8.40 -9.56
C SER A 50 -2.88 -9.39 -8.70
N GLU A 51 -3.41 -9.79 -7.55
CA GLU A 51 -2.72 -10.68 -6.62
C GLU A 51 -3.64 -11.55 -5.76
N SER A 52 -4.35 -12.49 -6.39
CA SER A 52 -5.13 -13.49 -5.64
C SER A 52 -4.29 -14.22 -4.57
N PRO A 53 -4.80 -14.44 -3.34
CA PRO A 53 -6.16 -14.14 -2.85
C PRO A 53 -6.32 -12.75 -2.20
N PHE A 54 -5.40 -11.81 -2.44
CA PHE A 54 -5.41 -10.51 -1.77
C PHE A 54 -6.28 -9.49 -2.49
N VAL A 55 -7.00 -8.71 -1.69
CA VAL A 55 -7.71 -7.50 -2.13
C VAL A 55 -7.02 -6.29 -1.53
N TRP A 56 -6.94 -5.21 -2.30
CA TRP A 56 -6.14 -4.04 -1.96
C TRP A 56 -6.90 -2.75 -2.15
N THR A 57 -6.73 -1.81 -1.23
CA THR A 57 -7.21 -0.43 -1.35
C THR A 57 -6.02 0.50 -1.49
N LEU A 58 -6.03 1.34 -2.51
CA LEU A 58 -4.99 2.36 -2.74
C LEU A 58 -5.02 3.38 -1.60
N ILE A 59 -3.86 3.73 -1.05
CA ILE A 59 -3.76 4.78 -0.02
C ILE A 59 -2.94 5.97 -0.47
N GLU A 60 -2.03 5.77 -1.41
CA GLU A 60 -1.20 6.81 -2.01
C GLU A 60 -0.67 6.34 -3.36
N SER A 61 -0.57 7.25 -4.32
CA SER A 61 0.22 7.08 -5.53
C SER A 61 0.85 8.40 -5.95
N LEU A 62 2.15 8.41 -6.16
CA LEU A 62 2.92 9.57 -6.59
C LEU A 62 3.77 9.22 -7.81
N THR A 63 3.85 10.12 -8.79
CA THR A 63 4.94 10.06 -9.77
C THR A 63 6.29 10.33 -9.12
N LEU A 64 7.38 9.90 -9.73
CA LEU A 64 8.74 10.23 -9.32
C LEU A 64 8.92 11.75 -9.22
N GLU A 65 8.45 12.50 -10.22
CA GLU A 65 8.52 13.97 -10.22
C GLU A 65 7.87 14.57 -8.96
N ASN A 66 6.73 14.04 -8.54
CA ASN A 66 6.03 14.52 -7.35
C ASN A 66 6.68 14.01 -6.07
N ALA A 67 7.12 12.76 -6.01
CA ALA A 67 7.80 12.17 -4.85
C ALA A 67 9.09 12.92 -4.48
N GLN A 68 9.76 13.56 -5.45
CA GLN A 68 10.97 14.36 -5.21
C GLN A 68 10.67 15.80 -4.73
N LYS A 69 9.43 16.29 -4.87
CA LYS A 69 9.06 17.65 -4.44
C LYS A 69 8.86 17.71 -2.93
N ALA A 70 9.51 18.68 -2.28
CA ALA A 70 9.46 18.85 -0.82
C ALA A 70 8.05 18.91 -0.20
N PRO A 71 7.03 19.50 -0.85
CA PRO A 71 5.65 19.48 -0.32
C PRO A 71 5.02 18.09 -0.24
N PHE A 72 5.44 17.15 -1.10
CA PHE A 72 4.82 15.81 -1.20
C PHE A 72 5.70 14.71 -0.62
N ARG A 73 7.02 14.93 -0.53
CA ARG A 73 8.00 14.02 0.06
C ARG A 73 7.88 13.94 1.59
N LYS A 74 6.80 13.33 2.07
CA LYS A 74 6.35 13.41 3.48
C LYS A 74 5.92 12.05 4.00
N SER A 75 6.39 11.64 5.18
CA SER A 75 5.99 10.36 5.80
C SER A 75 4.48 10.23 5.95
N PHE A 76 4.02 8.99 6.09
CA PHE A 76 2.62 8.65 6.30
C PHE A 76 2.01 9.18 7.60
N GLU A 77 2.82 9.59 8.57
CA GLU A 77 2.35 10.24 9.80
C GLU A 77 1.61 11.56 9.52
N LEU A 78 2.08 12.32 8.52
CA LEU A 78 1.52 13.62 8.21
C LEU A 78 0.20 13.49 7.44
N ASN A 79 -0.81 14.22 7.89
CA ASN A 79 -2.11 14.30 7.22
C ASN A 79 -2.06 15.28 6.04
N LEU A 80 -1.61 14.79 4.89
CA LEU A 80 -1.48 15.56 3.66
C LEU A 80 -2.31 14.90 2.55
N PRO A 81 -3.65 15.05 2.54
CA PRO A 81 -4.46 14.48 1.48
C PRO A 81 -4.18 15.16 0.14
N LEU A 82 -4.01 14.35 -0.91
CA LEU A 82 -3.70 14.80 -2.27
C LEU A 82 -4.70 14.18 -3.26
N GLY A 83 -5.00 14.88 -4.35
CA GLY A 83 -5.84 14.33 -5.41
C GLY A 83 -7.31 14.12 -5.03
N LYS A 84 -7.87 14.88 -4.07
CA LYS A 84 -9.26 14.71 -3.58
C LYS A 84 -10.33 14.68 -4.70
N CYS A 85 -10.07 15.34 -5.83
CA CYS A 85 -10.97 15.38 -7.00
C CYS A 85 -10.35 14.77 -8.27
N ASN A 86 -9.19 14.11 -8.18
CA ASN A 86 -8.47 13.58 -9.32
C ASN A 86 -8.34 12.05 -9.20
N THR A 87 -8.72 11.33 -10.25
CA THR A 87 -8.55 9.86 -10.35
C THR A 87 -7.15 9.48 -10.87
N SER A 88 -6.26 10.44 -11.09
CA SER A 88 -4.91 10.21 -11.58
C SER A 88 -4.00 9.60 -10.50
N MET A 89 -3.26 8.57 -10.91
CA MET A 89 -2.17 7.97 -10.13
C MET A 89 -0.96 8.90 -9.93
N SER A 90 -0.94 10.08 -10.56
CA SER A 90 0.20 10.99 -10.52
C SER A 90 0.39 11.71 -9.18
N LEU A 91 -0.71 11.98 -8.47
CA LEU A 91 -0.73 12.74 -7.24
C LEU A 91 -2.00 12.42 -6.42
N PHE A 92 -1.99 11.28 -5.74
CA PHE A 92 -3.10 10.80 -4.92
C PHE A 92 -2.61 10.42 -3.52
N ARG A 93 -3.33 10.85 -2.47
CA ARG A 93 -3.07 10.43 -1.10
C ARG A 93 -4.30 10.59 -0.22
N LEU A 94 -4.68 9.53 0.48
CA LEU A 94 -5.78 9.56 1.43
C LEU A 94 -5.41 10.30 2.73
N THR A 95 -6.42 10.84 3.41
CA THR A 95 -6.26 11.42 4.76
C THR A 95 -5.72 10.38 5.72
N SER A 96 -5.07 10.82 6.81
CA SER A 96 -4.64 9.90 7.87
C SER A 96 -5.82 9.11 8.46
N ALA A 97 -6.99 9.75 8.63
CA ALA A 97 -8.21 9.10 9.12
C ALA A 97 -8.68 7.96 8.22
N HIS A 98 -8.73 8.17 6.89
CA HIS A 98 -9.15 7.12 5.96
C HIS A 98 -8.15 5.97 5.90
N ARG A 99 -6.83 6.26 5.91
CA ARG A 99 -5.80 5.20 5.95
C ARG A 99 -5.90 4.35 7.21
N SER A 100 -6.11 4.98 8.37
CA SER A 100 -6.36 4.26 9.62
C SER A 100 -7.66 3.46 9.59
N SER A 101 -8.73 3.99 8.98
CA SER A 101 -9.99 3.27 8.81
C SER A 101 -9.84 2.03 7.94
N ILE A 102 -9.11 2.12 6.83
CA ILE A 102 -8.83 0.96 5.96
C ILE A 102 -8.02 -0.08 6.72
N LEU A 103 -6.98 0.33 7.47
CA LEU A 103 -6.16 -0.59 8.26
C LEU A 103 -6.96 -1.28 9.39
N GLY A 104 -7.87 -0.53 10.03
CA GLY A 104 -8.73 -1.04 11.10
C GLY A 104 -9.83 -1.98 10.62
N ALA A 105 -10.09 -2.03 9.31
CA ALA A 105 -11.10 -2.89 8.75
C ALA A 105 -10.78 -4.38 8.93
N TYR A 106 -11.83 -5.19 9.05
CA TYR A 106 -11.70 -6.63 9.05
C TYR A 106 -11.04 -7.11 7.75
N GLY A 107 -10.08 -8.04 7.86
CA GLY A 107 -9.32 -8.55 6.71
C GLY A 107 -8.15 -7.67 6.24
N SER A 108 -8.10 -6.37 6.55
CA SER A 108 -6.94 -5.52 6.22
C SER A 108 -5.74 -5.83 7.12
N LYS A 109 -4.86 -6.72 6.65
CA LYS A 109 -3.73 -7.26 7.43
C LYS A 109 -2.37 -7.10 6.76
N HIS A 110 -2.30 -6.42 5.62
CA HIS A 110 -1.08 -6.30 4.83
C HIS A 110 -0.94 -4.91 4.21
N TYR A 111 0.31 -4.54 4.01
CA TYR A 111 0.72 -3.45 3.14
C TYR A 111 1.36 -4.03 1.88
N ARG A 112 1.25 -3.29 0.78
CA ARG A 112 2.14 -3.48 -0.36
C ARG A 112 2.58 -2.15 -0.96
N SER A 113 3.70 -2.19 -1.68
CA SER A 113 4.13 -1.13 -2.59
C SER A 113 4.36 -1.69 -3.99
N THR A 114 3.96 -0.94 -5.00
CA THR A 114 3.98 -1.34 -6.41
C THR A 114 4.54 -0.21 -7.26
N CYS A 115 5.31 -0.55 -8.29
CA CYS A 115 5.78 0.41 -9.29
C CYS A 115 4.91 0.39 -10.54
N ASN A 116 4.55 1.56 -11.07
CA ASN A 116 3.84 1.71 -12.35
C ASN A 116 2.56 0.86 -12.44
N PHE A 117 1.77 0.82 -11.36
CA PHE A 117 0.50 0.08 -11.37
C PHE A 117 -0.47 0.74 -12.36
N ASP A 118 -0.90 -0.02 -13.37
CA ASP A 118 -1.90 0.42 -14.33
C ASP A 118 -3.31 0.14 -13.79
N ILE A 119 -4.02 1.21 -13.46
CA ILE A 119 -5.38 1.14 -12.92
C ILE A 119 -6.43 0.85 -14.00
N ASP A 120 -6.15 1.11 -15.27
CA ASP A 120 -7.08 0.88 -16.37
C ASP A 120 -7.03 -0.58 -16.81
N MET A 121 -5.83 -1.16 -16.86
CA MET A 121 -5.65 -2.58 -17.17
C MET A 121 -5.76 -3.49 -15.93
N GLY A 122 -5.69 -2.93 -14.72
CA GLY A 122 -5.54 -3.73 -13.49
C GLY A 122 -4.22 -4.51 -13.43
N THR A 123 -3.27 -4.20 -14.32
CA THR A 123 -2.00 -4.90 -14.48
C THR A 123 -0.85 -4.00 -14.06
N GLY A 124 0.01 -4.46 -13.16
CA GLY A 124 1.19 -3.69 -12.74
C GLY A 124 2.21 -4.51 -11.97
N LEU A 125 2.01 -5.83 -11.95
CA LEU A 125 2.72 -6.77 -11.10
C LEU A 125 3.41 -7.87 -11.92
N ALA A 126 3.79 -7.57 -13.17
CA ALA A 126 4.49 -8.53 -14.02
C ALA A 126 5.70 -9.11 -13.27
N ASN A 127 5.60 -10.41 -12.93
CA ASN A 127 6.57 -11.15 -12.12
C ASN A 127 6.88 -10.56 -10.73
N ARG A 128 6.06 -9.64 -10.22
CA ARG A 128 6.30 -8.87 -8.98
C ARG A 128 7.73 -8.33 -8.91
N ARG A 129 8.23 -7.82 -10.04
CA ARG A 129 9.47 -7.03 -10.09
C ARG A 129 9.20 -5.68 -9.44
N ASP A 130 10.13 -5.18 -8.65
CA ASP A 130 10.01 -3.87 -7.97
C ASP A 130 8.73 -3.76 -7.14
N TYR A 131 8.57 -4.72 -6.23
CA TYR A 131 7.36 -4.95 -5.46
C TYR A 131 7.71 -5.30 -4.02
N LEU A 132 6.87 -4.88 -3.09
CA LEU A 132 7.04 -5.11 -1.66
C LEU A 132 5.69 -5.50 -1.04
N ARG A 133 5.68 -6.51 -0.17
CA ARG A 133 4.52 -6.86 0.66
C ARG A 133 4.94 -7.33 2.04
N PHE A 134 4.18 -6.93 3.04
CA PHE A 134 4.41 -7.35 4.43
C PHE A 134 3.15 -7.23 5.29
N SER A 135 3.11 -8.00 6.36
CA SER A 135 2.02 -7.96 7.34
C SER A 135 1.98 -6.63 8.09
N ALA A 136 0.78 -6.09 8.25
CA ALA A 136 0.51 -4.92 9.07
C ALA A 136 0.91 -5.12 10.54
N CYS A 137 0.82 -6.34 11.07
CA CYS A 137 1.27 -6.65 12.42
C CYS A 137 2.80 -6.52 12.60
N LYS A 138 3.57 -6.67 11.52
CA LYS A 138 5.03 -6.46 11.54
C LYS A 138 5.40 -5.00 11.31
N GLY A 139 4.54 -4.25 10.62
CA GLY A 139 4.73 -2.84 10.27
C GLY A 139 3.72 -1.90 10.94
N LEU A 140 3.40 -2.11 12.22
CA LEU A 140 2.40 -1.30 12.96
C LEU A 140 2.70 0.21 12.92
N TYR A 141 3.97 0.55 12.79
CA TYR A 141 4.49 1.91 12.78
C TYR A 141 4.54 2.57 11.40
N ILE A 142 4.17 1.87 10.34
CA ILE A 142 4.33 2.36 8.95
C ILE A 142 3.48 3.61 8.68
N LEU A 143 2.31 3.72 9.32
CA LEU A 143 1.46 4.92 9.24
C LEU A 143 1.79 5.99 10.27
N THR A 144 2.74 5.73 11.17
CA THR A 144 3.15 6.65 12.25
C THR A 144 4.62 7.03 12.10
N THR A 145 5.14 7.89 12.99
CA THR A 145 6.56 8.27 12.99
C THR A 145 7.43 7.02 13.10
N ASN A 146 8.40 6.87 12.20
CA ASN A 146 9.25 5.71 12.18
C ASN A 146 10.72 6.11 12.09
N SER A 147 11.39 6.16 13.25
CA SER A 147 12.84 5.99 13.30
C SER A 147 13.20 4.61 12.74
N ALA A 148 14.32 4.48 12.03
CA ALA A 148 14.80 3.25 11.38
C ALA A 148 14.37 1.95 12.09
N ARG A 149 13.39 1.21 11.54
CA ARG A 149 12.93 -0.07 12.10
C ARG A 149 13.07 -1.21 11.10
N CYS A 150 13.54 -2.35 11.62
CA CYS A 150 13.55 -3.60 10.90
C CYS A 150 12.12 -4.18 10.84
N VAL A 151 11.56 -4.28 9.64
CA VAL A 151 10.29 -4.97 9.37
C VAL A 151 10.60 -6.31 8.73
N GLU A 152 9.98 -7.39 9.19
CA GLU A 152 9.97 -8.66 8.45
C GLU A 152 8.95 -8.56 7.32
N VAL A 153 9.42 -8.73 6.08
CA VAL A 153 8.60 -8.65 4.87
C VAL A 153 8.21 -10.03 4.38
N ASP A 154 7.01 -10.16 3.81
CA ASP A 154 6.57 -11.41 3.20
C ASP A 154 7.34 -11.66 1.90
N TYR A 155 7.51 -10.60 1.12
CA TYR A 155 8.25 -10.60 -0.12
C TYR A 155 8.71 -9.18 -0.45
N ILE A 156 9.95 -9.05 -0.90
CA ILE A 156 10.50 -7.83 -1.51
C ILE A 156 11.22 -8.23 -2.79
N ASN A 157 11.10 -7.40 -3.81
CA ASN A 157 11.88 -7.48 -5.04
C ASN A 157 12.34 -6.09 -5.42
N VAL A 158 13.64 -5.98 -5.71
CA VAL A 158 14.23 -4.79 -6.32
C VAL A 158 15.07 -5.30 -7.49
N ARG A 159 14.68 -4.89 -8.70
CA ARG A 159 15.36 -5.15 -9.97
C ARG A 159 15.57 -6.64 -10.26
N GLY A 160 14.65 -7.49 -9.81
CA GLY A 160 14.73 -8.95 -9.98
C GLY A 160 15.41 -9.67 -8.82
N GLN A 161 16.11 -8.96 -7.93
CA GLN A 161 16.68 -9.52 -6.72
C GLN A 161 15.63 -9.52 -5.64
N SER A 162 15.28 -10.72 -5.15
CA SER A 162 14.14 -10.90 -4.27
C SER A 162 14.51 -11.61 -2.98
N CYS A 163 13.67 -11.38 -1.98
CA CYS A 163 13.81 -11.99 -0.68
C CYS A 163 12.44 -12.23 -0.07
N ARG A 164 12.30 -13.35 0.65
CA ARG A 164 11.05 -13.79 1.30
C ARG A 164 11.31 -13.96 2.78
N LYS A 165 10.38 -13.50 3.62
CA LYS A 165 10.47 -13.65 5.10
C LYS A 165 11.79 -13.14 5.67
N CYS A 166 12.36 -12.10 5.07
CA CYS A 166 13.55 -11.44 5.57
C CYS A 166 13.23 -10.09 6.16
N SER A 167 14.19 -9.53 6.88
CA SER A 167 14.00 -8.28 7.58
C SER A 167 14.76 -7.16 6.88
N VAL A 168 14.05 -6.08 6.56
CA VAL A 168 14.61 -4.90 5.90
C VAL A 168 14.33 -3.64 6.72
N PRO A 169 15.23 -2.64 6.68
CA PRO A 169 15.05 -1.42 7.44
C PRO A 169 14.14 -0.43 6.70
N PHE A 170 13.06 -0.03 7.35
CA PHE A 170 12.19 1.05 6.89
C PHE A 170 12.55 2.36 7.58
N TYR A 171 12.64 3.41 6.77
CA TYR A 171 12.97 4.77 7.21
C TYR A 171 11.84 5.71 6.83
N SER A 172 11.53 6.67 7.72
CA SER A 172 10.66 7.78 7.39
C SER A 172 10.87 8.94 8.36
N SER A 173 10.55 10.16 7.96
CA SER A 173 10.52 11.32 8.85
C SER A 173 9.54 12.37 8.32
N THR A 174 9.39 13.49 9.03
CA THR A 174 8.55 14.60 8.54
C THR A 174 9.05 15.23 7.23
N SER A 175 10.26 14.91 6.78
CA SER A 175 10.86 15.36 5.52
C SER A 175 11.26 14.23 4.56
N GLN A 176 11.09 12.97 4.99
CA GLN A 176 11.40 11.79 4.20
C GLN A 176 10.16 10.91 4.09
N HIS A 177 9.75 10.61 2.87
CA HIS A 177 8.73 9.59 2.64
C HIS A 177 9.22 8.24 3.17
N LEU A 178 8.30 7.33 3.47
CA LEU A 178 8.65 5.95 3.75
C LEU A 178 9.51 5.37 2.62
N HIS A 179 10.65 4.77 2.97
CA HIS A 179 11.59 4.17 2.01
C HIS A 179 12.45 3.09 2.67
N ILE A 180 13.21 2.39 1.82
CA ILE A 180 14.31 1.50 2.21
C ILE A 180 15.57 2.03 1.53
N ASP A 181 16.64 2.22 2.30
CA ASP A 181 17.98 2.46 1.77
C ASP A 181 18.67 1.10 1.51
N LEU A 182 19.10 0.86 0.27
CA LEU A 182 19.65 -0.45 -0.13
C LEU A 182 21.04 -0.75 0.47
N ILE A 183 21.87 0.26 0.73
CA ILE A 183 23.14 0.06 1.43
C ILE A 183 22.87 -0.38 2.85
N VAL A 184 21.94 0.30 3.53
CA VAL A 184 21.62 -0.04 4.91
C VAL A 184 20.92 -1.39 4.98
N ALA A 185 20.05 -1.75 4.04
CA ALA A 185 19.43 -3.07 3.98
C ALA A 185 20.44 -4.24 3.81
N SER A 186 21.62 -3.96 3.24
CA SER A 186 22.69 -4.95 3.06
C SER A 186 23.51 -5.20 4.34
N THR A 187 23.55 -4.23 5.25
CA THR A 187 24.40 -4.23 6.46
C THR A 187 23.62 -4.28 7.77
N TYR A 188 22.37 -3.81 7.77
CA TYR A 188 21.48 -3.69 8.91
C TYR A 188 20.18 -4.48 8.66
N CYS A 189 19.60 -5.03 9.73
CA CYS A 189 18.58 -6.08 9.67
C CYS A 189 19.08 -7.38 9.00
N ARG A 190 18.26 -8.44 8.97
CA ARG A 190 18.60 -9.76 8.41
C ARG A 190 18.60 -9.76 6.86
N LYS A 191 19.59 -9.06 6.31
CA LYS A 191 20.18 -9.04 4.94
C LYS A 191 19.22 -9.18 3.76
N PHE A 192 18.85 -8.04 3.17
CA PHE A 192 18.42 -7.96 1.77
C PHE A 192 19.51 -7.24 0.97
N VAL A 193 20.13 -7.95 0.03
CA VAL A 193 21.24 -7.42 -0.78
C VAL A 193 20.78 -7.28 -2.21
N VAL A 194 20.98 -6.09 -2.77
CA VAL A 194 20.81 -5.79 -4.20
C VAL A 194 22.20 -5.49 -4.74
N THR A 195 22.76 -6.38 -5.55
CA THR A 195 24.19 -6.31 -5.97
C THR A 195 24.58 -5.06 -6.76
N ASP A 196 23.64 -4.46 -7.49
CA ASP A 196 23.84 -3.31 -8.37
C ASP A 196 23.28 -2.00 -7.78
N HIS A 197 23.25 -1.89 -6.45
CA HIS A 197 22.86 -0.67 -5.76
C HIS A 197 23.89 0.45 -5.94
N ILE A 198 23.42 1.70 -5.91
CA ILE A 198 24.27 2.89 -5.82
C ILE A 198 24.33 3.43 -4.37
N ALA A 199 25.19 4.43 -4.15
CA ALA A 199 25.32 5.09 -2.85
C ALA A 199 23.99 5.69 -2.36
N ASN A 200 23.55 5.26 -1.17
CA ASN A 200 22.32 5.70 -0.50
C ASN A 200 21.08 5.63 -1.41
N GLU A 201 20.97 4.54 -2.20
CA GLU A 201 19.84 4.32 -3.10
C GLU A 201 18.55 4.08 -2.32
N ASP A 202 17.58 4.98 -2.49
CA ASP A 202 16.27 4.91 -1.86
C ASP A 202 15.26 4.25 -2.80
N VAL A 203 14.54 3.26 -2.28
CA VAL A 203 13.43 2.62 -3.00
C VAL A 203 12.10 2.83 -2.26
N PHE A 204 11.00 2.79 -3.03
CA PHE A 204 9.61 2.84 -2.55
C PHE A 204 9.13 4.16 -1.90
N GLY A 205 9.79 5.30 -2.14
CA GLY A 205 9.13 6.60 -1.93
C GLY A 205 9.99 7.85 -1.75
N HIS A 206 11.14 7.77 -1.08
CA HIS A 206 11.92 9.00 -0.74
C HIS A 206 12.72 9.56 -1.92
N TYR A 207 13.34 8.68 -2.71
CA TYR A 207 14.08 8.98 -3.93
C TYR A 207 15.07 10.16 -3.81
N SER A 208 15.82 10.25 -2.71
CA SER A 208 16.90 11.22 -2.57
C SER A 208 18.08 10.86 -3.48
N ASN A 209 18.47 9.59 -3.49
CA ASN A 209 19.26 9.02 -4.58
C ASN A 209 18.48 7.84 -5.16
N LEU A 210 18.50 7.72 -6.49
CA LEU A 210 17.70 6.75 -7.20
C LEU A 210 18.50 6.11 -8.33
N ASN A 211 18.08 4.91 -8.72
CA ASN A 211 18.61 4.21 -9.86
C ASN A 211 17.50 4.05 -10.92
N PRO A 212 17.65 4.60 -12.14
CA PRO A 212 16.62 4.50 -13.18
C PRO A 212 16.27 3.06 -13.62
N THR A 213 17.09 2.08 -13.25
CA THR A 213 16.79 0.65 -13.51
C THR A 213 15.72 0.08 -12.57
N PHE A 214 15.40 0.78 -11.46
CA PHE A 214 14.27 0.51 -10.58
C PHE A 214 12.99 1.10 -11.18
N SER A 215 11.95 0.28 -11.38
CA SER A 215 10.78 0.67 -12.18
C SER A 215 10.03 1.91 -11.67
N CYS A 216 9.98 2.11 -10.36
CA CYS A 216 9.36 3.31 -9.76
C CYS A 216 10.16 4.60 -10.03
N ALA A 217 11.41 4.49 -10.50
CA ALA A 217 12.34 5.60 -10.66
C ALA A 217 12.90 5.72 -12.10
N THR A 218 12.34 5.00 -13.07
CA THR A 218 12.83 4.97 -14.45
C THR A 218 12.75 6.32 -15.15
N ASN A 219 11.64 7.04 -14.95
CA ASN A 219 11.47 8.38 -15.49
C ASN A 219 10.54 9.21 -14.60
N LYS A 220 10.39 10.50 -14.91
CA LYS A 220 9.58 11.44 -14.12
C LYS A 220 8.11 11.01 -13.94
N ASN A 221 7.56 10.22 -14.86
CA ASN A 221 6.18 9.73 -14.83
C ASN A 221 6.05 8.37 -14.13
N SER A 222 7.16 7.69 -13.80
CA SER A 222 7.12 6.44 -13.05
C SER A 222 6.39 6.64 -11.72
N THR A 223 5.51 5.72 -11.35
CA THR A 223 4.71 5.85 -10.13
C THR A 223 5.14 4.87 -9.04
N THR A 224 5.02 5.31 -7.80
CA THR A 224 5.07 4.45 -6.61
C THR A 224 3.70 4.51 -5.94
N ALA A 225 3.05 3.35 -5.83
CA ALA A 225 1.75 3.24 -5.17
C ALA A 225 1.85 2.40 -3.91
N TRP A 226 1.23 2.89 -2.85
CA TRP A 226 1.11 2.21 -1.55
C TRP A 226 -0.33 1.81 -1.30
N TRP A 227 -0.50 0.62 -0.72
CA TRP A 227 -1.79 -0.02 -0.57
C TRP A 227 -1.94 -0.66 0.80
N ILE A 228 -3.18 -0.75 1.26
CA ILE A 228 -3.57 -1.54 2.43
C ILE A 228 -4.60 -2.56 1.99
N GLY A 229 -4.46 -3.80 2.47
CA GLY A 229 -5.35 -4.87 2.07
C GLY A 229 -5.11 -6.15 2.85
N GLY A 230 -5.60 -7.25 2.32
CA GLY A 230 -5.36 -8.56 2.90
C GLY A 230 -6.00 -9.68 2.11
N ALA A 231 -5.71 -10.91 2.53
CA ALA A 231 -6.29 -12.09 1.91
C ALA A 231 -7.80 -12.08 2.14
N PHE A 232 -8.56 -12.11 1.05
CA PHE A 232 -9.97 -12.44 1.09
C PHE A 232 -10.07 -13.96 1.22
N ILE A 233 -10.57 -14.41 2.36
CA ILE A 233 -10.91 -15.82 2.60
C ILE A 233 -12.43 -15.86 2.56
N GLU A 234 -12.98 -16.61 1.59
CA GLU A 234 -14.41 -16.90 1.49
C GLU A 234 -14.92 -17.71 2.68
#